data_AF-A0A922Y160-F1
#
_entry.id   AF-A0A922Y160-F1
#
_cell.length_a   1.000
_cell.length_b   1.000
_cell.length_c   1.000
_cell.angle_alpha   90.00
_cell.angle_beta   90.00
_cell.angle_gamma   90.00
#
_symmetry.space_group_name_H-M   'P 1'
#
loop_
_entity.id
_entity.type
_entity.pdbx_description
1 polymer ?
#
loop_
_entity_poly.entity_id
_entity_poly.type
_entity_poly.pdbx_seq_one_letter_code
_entity_poly.pdbx_strand_id
1 'polypeptide(L)'
;MADKRTEISLKAVGLVLLVGAALGGCEAARGVAELTDLATKPGDPKPFVTETRPQDPKYIPIGTTVSREAKRKTVDEFKKLEAELDAKRISNEAAGTQAQQLGKVLPPPAPPPAPPTE
;
A
#
# COMPACT_ATOMS: atom_id res chain seq x y z
N MET A 1 -61.60 -23.31 -3.39
CA MET A 1 -61.22 -22.30 -4.41
C MET A 1 -60.12 -21.47 -3.78
N ALA A 2 -58.87 -21.64 -4.21
CA ALA A 2 -57.76 -20.85 -3.68
C ALA A 2 -57.97 -19.39 -4.07
N ASP A 3 -57.95 -18.50 -3.08
CA ASP A 3 -58.20 -17.09 -3.25
C ASP A 3 -57.02 -16.48 -4.05
N LYS A 4 -57.31 -15.83 -5.17
CA LYS A 4 -56.27 -15.30 -6.09
C LYS A 4 -55.30 -14.34 -5.37
N ARG A 5 -55.73 -13.73 -4.28
CA ARG A 5 -54.91 -12.85 -3.44
C ARG A 5 -53.80 -13.61 -2.71
N THR A 6 -54.05 -14.85 -2.28
CA THR A 6 -53.06 -15.69 -1.62
C THR A 6 -52.01 -16.19 -2.62
N GLU A 7 -52.41 -16.50 -3.85
CA GLU A 7 -51.48 -16.89 -4.92
C GLU A 7 -50.56 -15.74 -5.36
N ILE A 8 -51.10 -14.51 -5.45
CA ILE A 8 -50.30 -13.32 -5.79
C ILE A 8 -49.31 -12.99 -4.66
N SER A 9 -49.74 -13.11 -3.40
CA SER A 9 -48.86 -12.91 -2.23
C SER A 9 -47.73 -13.93 -2.18
N LEU A 10 -48.02 -15.21 -2.41
CA LEU A 10 -47.02 -16.27 -2.37
C LEU A 10 -45.99 -16.14 -3.51
N LYS A 11 -46.44 -15.76 -4.71
CA LYS A 11 -45.56 -15.50 -5.86
C LYS A 11 -44.72 -14.23 -5.66
N ALA A 12 -45.27 -13.18 -5.05
CA ALA A 12 -44.53 -11.96 -4.74
C ALA A 12 -43.45 -12.19 -3.68
N VAL A 13 -43.74 -12.97 -2.62
CA VAL A 13 -42.75 -13.36 -1.61
C VAL A 13 -41.63 -14.21 -2.22
N GLY A 14 -41.98 -15.16 -3.09
CA GLY A 14 -41.00 -15.98 -3.82
C GLY A 14 -40.08 -15.15 -4.72
N LEU A 15 -40.61 -14.14 -5.40
CA LEU A 15 -39.83 -13.24 -6.27
C LEU A 15 -38.89 -12.33 -5.46
N VAL A 16 -39.34 -11.81 -4.31
CA VAL A 16 -38.50 -10.98 -3.42
C VAL A 16 -37.33 -11.76 -2.84
N LEU A 17 -37.55 -13.01 -2.42
CA LEU A 17 -36.49 -13.90 -1.94
C LEU A 17 -35.45 -14.22 -3.03
N LEU A 18 -35.91 -14.43 -4.27
CA LEU A 18 -35.04 -14.80 -5.39
C LEU A 18 -34.21 -13.60 -5.87
N VAL A 19 -34.76 -12.39 -5.84
CA VAL A 19 -34.02 -11.14 -6.14
C VAL A 19 -33.03 -10.78 -5.04
N GLY A 20 -33.38 -11.00 -3.76
CA GLY A 20 -32.47 -10.79 -2.62
C GLY A 20 -31.24 -11.69 -2.67
N ALA A 21 -31.41 -12.95 -3.09
CA ALA A 21 -30.29 -13.88 -3.28
C ALA A 21 -29.39 -13.51 -4.47
N ALA A 22 -29.96 -12.98 -5.55
CA ALA A 22 -29.22 -12.60 -6.75
C ALA A 22 -28.35 -11.34 -6.59
N LEU A 23 -28.80 -10.36 -5.79
CA LEU A 23 -28.07 -9.09 -5.59
C LEU A 23 -26.98 -9.17 -4.52
N GLY A 24 -27.03 -10.16 -3.62
CA GLY A 24 -26.06 -10.34 -2.52
C GLY A 24 -25.09 -11.51 -2.73
N GLY A 25 -25.00 -12.08 -3.94
CA GLY A 25 -24.55 -13.46 -4.20
C GLY A 25 -23.19 -13.92 -3.67
N CYS A 26 -22.31 -13.03 -3.20
CA CYS A 26 -21.05 -13.43 -2.57
C CYS A 26 -20.95 -13.09 -1.07
N GLU A 27 -21.62 -12.02 -0.63
CA GLU A 27 -21.58 -11.55 0.76
C GLU A 27 -22.72 -12.16 1.60
N ALA A 28 -23.92 -12.28 1.01
CA ALA A 28 -25.10 -12.81 1.72
C ALA A 28 -24.98 -14.33 1.96
N ALA A 29 -24.49 -15.08 0.97
CA ALA A 29 -24.23 -16.51 1.12
C ALA A 29 -23.12 -16.77 2.14
N ARG A 30 -22.08 -15.92 2.16
CA ARG A 30 -21.00 -15.97 3.15
C ARG A 30 -21.51 -15.65 4.55
N GLY A 31 -22.34 -14.62 4.72
CA GLY A 31 -22.92 -14.27 6.03
C GLY A 31 -23.83 -15.35 6.61
N VAL A 32 -24.63 -16.02 5.75
CA VAL A 32 -25.43 -17.18 6.18
C VAL A 32 -24.54 -18.39 6.48
N ALA A 33 -23.50 -18.64 5.68
CA ALA A 33 -22.55 -19.71 5.94
C ALA A 33 -21.71 -19.49 7.21
N GLU A 34 -21.35 -18.24 7.53
CA GLU A 34 -20.69 -17.85 8.78
C GLU A 34 -21.64 -18.01 9.98
N LEU A 35 -22.90 -17.60 9.84
CA LEU A 35 -23.94 -17.77 10.89
C LEU A 35 -24.23 -19.25 11.18
N THR A 36 -24.19 -20.10 10.15
CA THR A 36 -24.46 -21.54 10.24
C THR A 36 -23.20 -22.38 10.49
N ASP A 37 -22.05 -21.74 10.75
CA ASP A 37 -20.74 -22.36 10.97
C ASP A 37 -20.26 -23.30 9.84
N LEU A 38 -20.84 -23.15 8.65
CA LEU A 38 -20.48 -23.85 7.42
C LEU A 38 -19.37 -23.14 6.64
N ALA A 39 -19.02 -21.92 7.02
CA ALA A 39 -17.92 -21.16 6.43
C ALA A 39 -16.60 -21.44 7.15
N THR A 40 -15.52 -21.60 6.38
CA THR A 40 -14.17 -21.59 6.94
C THR A 40 -13.88 -20.21 7.54
N LYS A 41 -13.74 -20.14 8.86
CA LYS A 41 -13.36 -18.90 9.56
C LYS A 41 -11.96 -18.47 9.10
N PRO A 42 -11.76 -17.19 8.78
CA PRO A 42 -10.41 -16.67 8.57
C PRO A 42 -9.58 -16.95 9.83
N GLY A 43 -8.46 -17.65 9.67
CA GLY A 43 -7.55 -17.87 10.79
C GLY A 43 -6.91 -16.56 11.23
N ASP A 44 -6.67 -16.43 12.53
CA ASP A 44 -5.94 -15.28 13.06
C ASP A 44 -4.57 -15.15 12.37
N PRO A 45 -4.16 -13.93 11.98
CA PRO A 45 -2.86 -13.72 11.40
C PRO A 45 -1.78 -14.10 12.41
N LYS A 46 -0.68 -14.70 11.91
CA LYS A 46 0.49 -15.01 12.74
C LYS A 46 1.05 -13.71 13.36
N PRO A 47 1.62 -13.75 14.57
CA PRO A 47 2.05 -12.54 15.29
C PRO A 47 3.03 -11.67 14.50
N PHE A 48 3.99 -12.28 13.81
CA PHE A 48 4.95 -11.54 12.97
C PHE A 48 4.28 -10.80 11.80
N VAL A 49 3.11 -11.24 11.32
CA VAL A 49 2.37 -10.54 10.26
C VAL A 49 1.73 -9.29 10.84
N THR A 50 1.19 -9.35 12.05
CA THR A 50 0.60 -8.20 12.73
C THR A 50 1.65 -7.15 13.09
N GLU A 51 2.83 -7.59 13.51
CA GLU A 51 3.95 -6.71 13.90
C GLU A 51 4.63 -6.03 12.71
N THR A 52 4.81 -6.76 11.61
CA THR A 52 5.54 -6.23 10.44
C THR A 52 4.65 -5.50 9.45
N ARG A 53 3.33 -5.78 9.45
CA ARG A 53 2.42 -5.14 8.51
C ARG A 53 2.15 -3.69 8.95
N PRO A 54 2.35 -2.72 8.04
CA PRO A 54 1.90 -1.36 8.27
C PRO A 54 0.39 -1.35 8.57
N GLN A 55 0.00 -0.76 9.69
CA GLN A 55 -1.39 -0.66 10.12
C GLN A 55 -2.22 0.22 9.17
N ASP A 56 -1.56 1.19 8.52
CA ASP A 56 -2.14 2.02 7.48
C ASP A 56 -1.41 1.77 6.14
N PRO A 57 -1.91 0.84 5.31
CA PRO A 57 -1.39 0.71 3.97
C PRO A 57 -1.80 1.94 3.17
N LYS A 58 -0.82 2.76 2.77
CA LYS A 58 -1.00 3.83 1.79
C LYS A 58 -1.31 3.21 0.42
N TYR A 59 -2.53 2.71 0.29
CA TYR A 59 -3.03 2.02 -0.88
C TYR A 59 -3.02 2.98 -2.06
N ILE A 60 -2.26 2.64 -3.10
CA ILE A 60 -2.23 3.39 -4.35
C ILE A 60 -3.23 2.71 -5.30
N PRO A 61 -4.40 3.31 -5.54
CA PRO A 61 -5.41 2.72 -6.41
C PRO A 61 -4.90 2.55 -7.85
N ILE A 62 -5.11 1.35 -8.39
CA ILE A 62 -4.79 1.00 -9.77
C ILE A 62 -5.78 1.73 -10.70
N GLY A 63 -5.29 2.35 -11.77
CA GLY A 63 -6.13 3.11 -12.71
C GLY A 63 -6.36 4.58 -12.33
N THR A 64 -5.68 5.09 -11.30
CA THR A 64 -5.68 6.53 -11.05
C THR A 64 -4.73 7.27 -11.99
N THR A 65 -5.25 8.30 -12.64
CA THR A 65 -4.44 9.25 -13.40
C THR A 65 -3.76 10.19 -12.41
N VAL A 66 -2.43 10.12 -12.32
CA VAL A 66 -1.63 11.07 -11.54
C VAL A 66 -1.71 12.43 -12.24
N SER A 67 -2.63 13.28 -11.81
CA SER A 67 -2.74 14.67 -12.26
C SER A 67 -1.71 15.54 -11.55
N ARG A 68 -0.43 15.33 -11.90
CA ARG A 68 0.61 16.30 -11.54
C ARG A 68 0.68 17.35 -12.65
N GLU A 69 0.78 18.62 -12.26
CA GLU A 69 1.05 19.69 -13.23
C GLU A 69 2.41 19.44 -13.89
N ALA A 70 2.37 19.00 -15.16
CA ALA A 70 3.56 18.85 -15.99
C ALA A 70 3.77 20.14 -16.79
N LYS A 71 4.13 21.24 -16.11
CA LYS A 71 4.52 22.47 -16.80
C LYS A 71 5.76 22.20 -17.64
N ARG A 72 5.71 22.49 -18.95
CA ARG A 72 6.90 22.52 -19.79
C ARG A 72 7.81 23.62 -19.27
N LYS A 73 9.04 23.25 -18.92
CA LYS A 73 10.07 24.23 -18.56
C LYS A 73 10.37 25.09 -19.77
N THR A 74 10.48 26.40 -19.57
CA THR A 74 10.94 27.30 -20.62
C THR A 74 12.43 27.06 -20.91
N VAL A 75 12.92 27.55 -22.06
CA VAL A 75 14.35 27.40 -22.42
C VAL A 75 15.25 28.07 -21.38
N ASP A 76 14.82 29.20 -20.81
CA ASP A 76 15.57 29.91 -19.77
C ASP A 76 15.57 29.16 -18.44
N GLU A 77 14.43 28.58 -18.04
CA GLU A 77 14.35 27.71 -16.86
C GLU A 77 15.25 26.46 -17.04
N PHE A 78 15.34 25.92 -18.26
CA PHE A 78 16.21 24.79 -18.56
C PHE A 78 17.70 25.14 -18.42
N LYS A 79 18.14 26.26 -19.02
CA LYS A 79 19.53 26.72 -18.92
C LYS A 79 19.95 27.02 -17.47
N LYS A 80 19.04 27.59 -16.67
CA LYS A 80 19.29 27.80 -15.23
C LYS A 80 19.50 26.48 -14.49
N LEU A 81 18.67 25.47 -14.77
CA LEU A 81 18.81 24.16 -14.17
C LEU A 81 20.10 23.44 -14.57
N GLU A 82 20.54 23.60 -15.81
CA GLU A 82 21.82 23.06 -16.27
C GLU A 82 22.98 23.69 -15.47
N ALA A 83 22.99 25.02 -15.34
CA ALA A 83 23.98 25.71 -14.52
C ALA A 83 23.93 25.30 -13.04
N GLU A 84 22.74 25.11 -12.47
CA GLU A 84 22.59 24.61 -11.10
C GLU A 84 23.12 23.19 -10.92
N LEU A 85 22.89 22.30 -11.89
CA LEU A 85 23.39 20.92 -11.84
C LEU A 85 24.91 20.88 -11.98
N ASP A 86 25.49 21.68 -12.87
CA ASP A 86 26.94 21.78 -12.99
C ASP A 86 27.59 22.35 -11.73
N ALA A 87 26.98 23.37 -11.12
CA ALA A 87 27.44 23.89 -9.83
C ALA A 87 27.38 22.81 -8.73
N LYS A 88 26.31 22.01 -8.69
CA LYS A 88 26.18 20.87 -7.75
C LYS A 88 27.22 19.79 -8.02
N ARG A 89 27.51 19.49 -9.30
CA ARG A 89 28.55 18.53 -9.67
C ARG A 89 29.92 18.98 -9.14
N ILE A 90 30.29 20.24 -9.39
CA ILE A 90 31.56 20.81 -8.90
C ILE A 90 31.62 20.78 -7.37
N SER A 91 30.54 21.15 -6.68
CA SER A 91 30.46 21.10 -5.22
C SER A 91 30.63 19.68 -4.67
N ASN A 92 29.97 18.70 -5.29
CA ASN A 92 30.06 17.30 -4.88
C ASN A 92 31.45 16.72 -5.15
N GLU A 93 32.07 17.05 -6.29
CA GLU A 93 33.46 16.67 -6.61
C GLU A 93 34.44 17.28 -5.59
N ALA A 94 34.26 18.55 -5.22
CA ALA A 94 35.05 19.22 -4.19
C ALA A 94 34.85 18.59 -2.79
N ALA A 95 33.62 18.25 -2.41
CA ALA A 95 33.34 17.58 -1.14
C ALA A 95 33.94 16.16 -1.11
N GLY A 96 33.85 15.42 -2.22
CA GLY A 96 34.43 14.09 -2.35
C GLY A 96 35.96 14.10 -2.26
N THR A 97 36.62 15.06 -2.92
CA THR A 97 38.08 15.20 -2.82
C THR A 97 38.53 15.59 -1.41
N GLN A 98 37.81 16.48 -0.73
CA GLN A 98 38.07 16.79 0.68
C GLN A 98 37.90 15.57 1.59
N ALA A 99 36.83 14.79 1.41
CA ALA A 99 36.61 13.58 2.19
C ALA A 99 37.72 12.53 1.96
N GLN A 100 38.20 12.37 0.72
CA GLN A 100 39.34 11.50 0.41
C GLN A 100 40.64 11.97 1.09
N GLN A 101 40.87 13.28 1.16
CA GLN A 101 42.04 13.83 1.85
C GLN A 101 41.96 13.56 3.36
N LEU A 102 40.80 13.80 3.98
CA LEU A 102 40.59 13.52 5.40
C LEU A 102 40.70 12.02 5.73
N GLY A 103 40.17 11.15 4.86
CA GLY A 103 40.24 9.70 5.03
C GLY A 103 41.66 9.13 4.93
N LYS A 104 42.59 9.83 4.27
CA LYS A 104 44.02 9.45 4.23
C LYS A 104 44.79 9.87 5.48
N VAL A 105 44.30 10.88 6.20
CA VAL A 105 45.00 11.47 7.37
C VAL A 105 44.56 10.81 8.67
N LEU A 106 43.31 10.33 8.76
CA LEU A 106 42.80 9.70 9.97
C LEU A 106 43.36 8.27 10.10
N PRO A 107 44.05 7.93 11.19
CA PRO A 107 44.43 6.55 11.47
C PRO A 107 43.16 5.68 11.61
N PRO A 108 43.22 4.39 11.24
CA PRO A 108 42.07 3.50 11.37
C PRO A 108 41.56 3.52 12.82
N PRO A 109 40.23 3.55 13.03
CA PRO A 109 39.66 3.52 14.37
C PRO A 109 40.16 2.26 15.11
N ALA A 110 40.59 2.45 16.35
CA ALA A 110 41.09 1.35 17.17
C ALA A 110 40.03 0.24 17.27
N PRO A 111 40.41 -1.04 17.20
CA PRO A 111 39.48 -2.14 17.35
C PRO A 111 38.74 -2.02 18.69
N PRO A 112 37.44 -2.35 18.73
CA PRO A 112 36.69 -2.35 19.98
C PRO A 112 37.37 -3.27 21.01
N PRO A 113 37.33 -2.92 22.32
CA PRO A 113 37.84 -3.79 23.37
C PRO A 113 37.21 -5.18 23.25
N ALA A 114 38.02 -6.23 23.37
CA ALA A 114 37.50 -7.59 23.40
C ALA A 114 36.50 -7.74 24.56
N PRO A 115 35.40 -8.48 24.37
CA PRO A 115 34.47 -8.77 25.46
C PRO A 115 35.22 -9.48 26.60
N PRO A 116 34.85 -9.23 27.87
CA PRO A 116 35.49 -9.88 29.00
C PRO A 116 35.36 -11.40 28.89
N THR A 117 36.48 -12.11 29.01
CA THR A 117 36.52 -13.56 29.14
C THR A 117 36.00 -13.95 30.53
N GLU A 118 34.98 -14.80 30.58
CA GLU A 118 34.53 -15.47 31.82
C GLU A 118 35.60 -16.40 32.39
#